data_AF-A0A7C5H4M5-F1
#
_entry.id   AF-A0A7C5H4M5-F1
#
_cell.length_a   1.000
_cell.length_b   1.000
_cell.length_c   1.000
_cell.angle_alpha   90.00
_cell.angle_beta   90.00
_cell.angle_gamma   90.00
#
_symmetry.space_group_name_H-M   'P 1'
#
loop_
_entity.id
_entity.type
_entity.pdbx_description
1 polymer ?
#
loop_
_entity_poly.entity_id
_entity_poly.type
_entity_poly.pdbx_seq_one_letter_code
_entity_poly.pdbx_strand_id
1 'polypeptide(L)'
;MDKEKVIALLNQDLEGEHGAIIQYLLHAYSMGEGELACEIEAIAREEMRHFDWLAETIVELGGKPSLKRGKMRMEGKTVSDWMGQDVLLEEDAIAMYKEHIKAIDDPKIKRLLERILSDEESHRGDFQHFVDKAKKEGLKDIRGERNDKVAQVLDWGIEHEYTVILQYLFHSYMAKNEDMKKQMEDQAINEMQHLGWLAEELVGGGGSPRIEHTQVDQSTKPADMLRADIEIEKKVAAEYDRAAKEIADEKLKKLLLRIRDHEIYHTDVFSDLLKEVEK
;
A
#
# COMPACT_ATOMS: atom_id res chain seq x y z
N MET A 1 18.02 -17.11 19.11
CA MET A 1 18.64 -16.28 18.04
C MET A 1 18.96 -14.86 18.56
N ASP A 2 19.91 -14.13 17.98
CA ASP A 2 20.19 -12.72 18.35
C ASP A 2 19.08 -11.77 17.85
N LYS A 3 18.80 -10.71 18.61
CA LYS A 3 17.67 -9.79 18.37
C LYS A 3 17.78 -9.10 17.01
N GLU A 4 18.97 -8.65 16.62
CA GLU A 4 19.20 -8.01 15.31
C GLU A 4 18.91 -8.96 14.15
N LYS A 5 19.17 -10.26 14.33
CA LYS A 5 18.82 -11.28 13.34
C LYS A 5 17.32 -11.48 13.25
N VAL A 6 16.61 -11.48 14.39
CA VAL A 6 15.14 -11.55 14.39
C VAL A 6 14.55 -10.35 13.66
N ILE A 7 15.01 -9.13 13.96
CA ILE A 7 14.57 -7.90 13.29
C ILE A 7 14.84 -7.98 11.77
N ALA A 8 15.99 -8.54 11.36
CA ALA A 8 16.30 -8.71 9.95
C ALA A 8 15.34 -9.69 9.25
N LEU A 9 15.00 -10.83 9.87
CA LEU A 9 14.03 -11.78 9.30
C LEU A 9 12.62 -11.16 9.21
N LEU A 10 12.18 -10.47 10.27
CA LEU A 10 10.86 -9.81 10.26
C LEU A 10 10.78 -8.70 9.21
N ASN A 11 11.88 -7.99 8.94
CA ASN A 11 11.92 -7.04 7.83
C ASN A 11 11.86 -7.73 6.47
N GLN A 12 12.39 -8.94 6.32
CA GLN A 12 12.24 -9.71 5.09
C GLN A 12 10.78 -10.14 4.88
N ASP A 13 10.12 -10.58 5.96
CA ASP A 13 8.68 -10.89 5.93
C ASP A 13 7.87 -9.64 5.54
N LEU A 14 8.12 -8.51 6.20
CA LEU A 14 7.44 -7.24 5.94
C LEU A 14 7.66 -6.71 4.50
N GLU A 15 8.87 -6.87 3.95
CA GLU A 15 9.14 -6.56 2.55
C GLU A 15 8.32 -7.46 1.61
N GLY A 16 8.15 -8.74 1.95
CA GLY A 16 7.27 -9.68 1.25
C GLY A 16 5.82 -9.22 1.21
N GLU A 17 5.25 -8.90 2.39
CA GLU A 17 3.89 -8.37 2.51
C GLU A 17 3.69 -7.11 1.69
N HIS A 18 4.67 -6.20 1.73
CA HIS A 18 4.64 -4.99 0.92
C HIS A 18 4.59 -5.30 -0.58
N GLY A 19 5.33 -6.31 -1.04
CA GLY A 19 5.27 -6.77 -2.43
C GLY A 19 3.89 -7.32 -2.80
N ALA A 20 3.31 -8.15 -1.93
CA ALA A 20 1.99 -8.77 -2.12
C ALA A 20 0.88 -7.72 -2.22
N ILE A 21 0.83 -6.75 -1.29
CA ILE A 21 -0.14 -5.65 -1.30
C ILE A 21 -0.16 -4.97 -2.67
N ILE A 22 1.00 -4.54 -3.17
CA ILE A 22 1.08 -3.77 -4.41
C ILE A 22 0.76 -4.65 -5.63
N GLN A 23 1.19 -5.91 -5.64
CA GLN A 23 0.86 -6.85 -6.71
C GLN A 23 -0.65 -7.10 -6.79
N TYR A 24 -1.30 -7.39 -5.66
CA TYR A 24 -2.73 -7.69 -5.60
C TYR A 24 -3.58 -6.49 -6.00
N LEU A 25 -3.25 -5.29 -5.50
CA LEU A 25 -3.92 -4.06 -5.92
C LEU A 25 -3.74 -3.79 -7.42
N LEU A 26 -2.53 -3.95 -7.96
CA LEU A 26 -2.31 -3.81 -9.40
C LEU A 26 -3.14 -4.81 -10.19
N HIS A 27 -3.19 -6.08 -9.81
CA HIS A 27 -4.01 -7.08 -10.50
C HIS A 27 -5.51 -6.74 -10.43
N ALA A 28 -6.01 -6.34 -9.27
CA ALA A 28 -7.40 -5.93 -9.08
C ALA A 28 -7.78 -4.72 -9.96
N TYR A 29 -7.00 -3.64 -9.89
CA TYR A 29 -7.27 -2.45 -10.71
C TYR A 29 -7.14 -2.73 -12.22
N SER A 30 -6.20 -3.60 -12.61
CA SER A 30 -5.92 -3.90 -14.03
C SER A 30 -6.99 -4.77 -14.71
N MET A 31 -7.87 -5.43 -13.95
CA MET A 31 -8.99 -6.21 -14.52
C MET A 31 -10.32 -5.45 -14.52
N GLY A 32 -10.38 -4.30 -13.85
CA GLY A 32 -11.57 -3.46 -13.70
C GLY A 32 -12.54 -3.94 -12.63
N GLU A 33 -13.57 -3.12 -12.37
CA GLU A 33 -14.57 -3.41 -11.34
C GLU A 33 -15.28 -4.75 -11.58
N GLY A 34 -15.35 -5.56 -10.53
CA GLY A 34 -16.01 -6.86 -10.56
C GLY A 34 -15.85 -7.62 -9.25
N GLU A 35 -16.59 -8.71 -9.10
CA GLU A 35 -16.54 -9.54 -7.89
C GLU A 35 -15.12 -10.02 -7.59
N LEU A 36 -14.40 -10.49 -8.61
CA LEU A 36 -13.03 -10.98 -8.43
C LEU A 36 -12.06 -9.86 -8.01
N ALA A 37 -12.17 -8.65 -8.57
CA ALA A 37 -11.35 -7.52 -8.15
C ALA A 37 -11.59 -7.19 -6.66
N CYS A 38 -12.85 -7.16 -6.22
CA CYS A 38 -13.22 -6.94 -4.82
C CYS A 38 -12.65 -8.02 -3.88
N GLU A 39 -12.65 -9.29 -4.32
CA GLU A 39 -12.08 -10.41 -3.56
C GLU A 39 -10.56 -10.27 -3.42
N ILE A 40 -9.86 -9.90 -4.49
CA ILE A 40 -8.39 -9.69 -4.47
C ILE A 40 -8.03 -8.49 -3.59
N GLU A 41 -8.78 -7.39 -3.66
CA GLU A 41 -8.58 -6.24 -2.77
C GLU A 41 -8.85 -6.60 -1.30
N ALA A 42 -9.72 -7.57 -1.03
CA ALA A 42 -9.92 -8.05 0.34
C ALA A 42 -8.68 -8.77 0.87
N ILE A 43 -8.05 -9.61 0.06
CA ILE A 43 -6.77 -10.23 0.39
C ILE A 43 -5.69 -9.16 0.57
N ALA A 44 -5.59 -8.18 -0.33
CA ALA A 44 -4.64 -7.08 -0.19
C ALA A 44 -4.79 -6.32 1.15
N ARG A 45 -6.02 -6.17 1.66
CA ARG A 45 -6.27 -5.58 2.99
C ARG A 45 -5.86 -6.49 4.14
N GLU A 46 -5.86 -7.81 3.96
CA GLU A 46 -5.31 -8.75 4.92
C GLU A 46 -3.76 -8.65 4.94
N GLU A 47 -3.12 -8.51 3.78
CA GLU A 47 -1.66 -8.27 3.72
C GLU A 47 -1.26 -6.93 4.35
N MET A 48 -2.07 -5.87 4.21
CA MET A 48 -1.85 -4.61 4.94
C MET A 48 -1.86 -4.81 6.46
N ARG A 49 -2.66 -5.75 6.96
CA ARG A 49 -2.70 -6.10 8.38
C ARG A 49 -1.49 -6.93 8.79
N HIS A 50 -1.01 -7.82 7.93
CA HIS A 50 0.24 -8.56 8.15
C HIS A 50 1.43 -7.59 8.23
N PHE A 51 1.51 -6.66 7.27
CA PHE A 51 2.50 -5.59 7.23
C PHE A 51 2.49 -4.77 8.54
N ASP A 52 1.32 -4.33 9.00
CA ASP A 52 1.15 -3.60 10.27
C ASP A 52 1.66 -4.40 11.48
N TRP A 53 1.23 -5.66 11.63
CA TRP A 53 1.67 -6.49 12.76
C TRP A 53 3.18 -6.73 12.79
N LEU A 54 3.79 -6.91 11.62
CA LEU A 54 5.24 -7.07 11.49
C LEU A 54 5.96 -5.76 11.83
N ALA A 55 5.47 -4.62 11.32
CA ALA A 55 6.05 -3.31 11.58
C ALA A 55 6.06 -2.97 13.07
N GLU A 56 4.92 -3.15 13.74
CA GLU A 56 4.77 -2.98 15.18
C GLU A 56 5.75 -3.89 15.95
N THR A 57 5.84 -5.16 15.58
CA THR A 57 6.75 -6.11 16.22
C THR A 57 8.22 -5.71 16.03
N ILE A 58 8.60 -5.21 14.84
CA ILE A 58 9.94 -4.70 14.56
C ILE A 58 10.25 -3.50 15.47
N VAL A 59 9.33 -2.56 15.62
CA VAL A 59 9.48 -1.39 16.50
C VAL A 59 9.55 -1.79 17.97
N GLU A 60 8.72 -2.74 18.43
CA GLU A 60 8.77 -3.28 19.80
C GLU A 60 10.16 -3.85 20.14
N LEU A 61 10.84 -4.46 19.16
CA LEU A 61 12.20 -4.98 19.31
C LEU A 61 13.29 -3.88 19.26
N GLY A 62 12.90 -2.63 19.00
CA GLY A 62 13.78 -1.47 18.84
C GLY A 62 14.39 -1.34 17.44
N GLY A 63 13.81 -2.02 16.45
CA GLY A 63 14.17 -1.91 15.05
C GLY A 63 13.44 -0.77 14.34
N LYS A 64 13.68 -0.66 13.03
CA LYS A 64 12.92 0.21 12.13
C LYS A 64 12.28 -0.65 11.04
N PRO A 65 10.99 -0.51 10.75
CA PRO A 65 10.35 -1.19 9.62
C PRO A 65 10.99 -0.76 8.29
N SER A 66 11.22 -1.72 7.40
CA SER A 66 11.69 -1.47 6.05
C SER A 66 10.58 -0.86 5.21
N LEU A 67 10.92 0.12 4.37
CA LEU A 67 10.01 0.65 3.35
C LEU A 67 10.27 0.05 1.97
N LYS A 68 11.19 -0.92 1.88
CA LYS A 68 11.45 -1.58 0.61
C LYS A 68 10.24 -2.43 0.25
N ARG A 69 9.92 -2.43 -1.03
CA ARG A 69 8.96 -3.37 -1.60
C ARG A 69 9.69 -4.65 -1.98
N GLY A 70 9.15 -5.78 -1.55
CA GLY A 70 9.63 -7.11 -1.92
C GLY A 70 9.45 -7.39 -3.42
N LYS A 71 9.88 -8.58 -3.82
CA LYS A 71 9.78 -9.02 -5.20
C LYS A 71 8.30 -9.20 -5.58
N MET A 72 7.92 -8.67 -6.73
CA MET A 72 6.62 -8.90 -7.36
C MET A 72 6.76 -9.82 -8.59
N ARG A 73 5.65 -10.44 -8.99
CA ARG A 73 5.46 -11.38 -10.09
C ARG A 73 4.39 -10.83 -11.05
N MET A 74 4.75 -9.79 -11.82
CA MET A 74 3.82 -9.09 -12.73
C MET A 74 3.77 -9.68 -14.15
N GLU A 75 4.20 -10.93 -14.34
CA GLU A 75 4.20 -11.59 -15.65
C GLU A 75 2.83 -12.17 -15.99
N GLY A 76 2.47 -12.20 -17.28
CA GLY A 76 1.22 -12.80 -17.75
C GLY A 76 0.49 -11.92 -18.76
N LYS A 77 -0.47 -12.50 -19.49
CA LYS A 77 -1.28 -11.79 -20.51
C LYS A 77 -2.77 -11.78 -20.19
N THR A 78 -3.20 -12.66 -19.29
CA THR A 78 -4.60 -12.82 -18.90
C THR A 78 -4.72 -12.72 -17.39
N VAL A 79 -5.92 -12.40 -16.91
CA VAL A 79 -6.21 -12.35 -15.46
C VAL A 79 -5.90 -13.70 -14.81
N SER A 80 -6.18 -14.81 -15.50
CA SER A 80 -5.81 -16.14 -15.01
C SER A 80 -4.31 -16.36 -14.87
N ASP A 81 -3.48 -15.75 -15.72
CA ASP A 81 -2.02 -15.86 -15.57
C ASP A 81 -1.57 -15.12 -14.32
N TRP A 82 -2.15 -13.94 -14.05
CA TRP A 82 -1.89 -13.15 -12.85
C TRP A 82 -2.28 -13.87 -11.57
N MET A 83 -3.48 -14.47 -11.52
CA MET A 83 -3.90 -15.27 -10.36
C MET A 83 -2.93 -16.44 -10.14
N GLY A 84 -2.36 -17.00 -11.21
CA GLY A 84 -1.31 -18.02 -11.12
C GLY A 84 0.00 -17.47 -10.56
N GLN A 85 0.35 -16.21 -10.86
CA GLN A 85 1.49 -15.54 -10.23
C GLN A 85 1.24 -15.23 -8.76
N ASP A 86 0.01 -14.89 -8.38
CA ASP A 86 -0.39 -14.67 -6.99
C ASP A 86 -0.27 -15.98 -6.19
N VAL A 87 -0.73 -17.13 -6.73
CA VAL A 87 -0.47 -18.45 -6.12
C VAL A 87 1.03 -18.69 -5.89
N LEU A 88 1.89 -18.35 -6.85
CA LEU A 88 3.33 -18.53 -6.71
C LEU A 88 3.96 -17.57 -5.69
N LEU A 89 3.39 -16.38 -5.52
CA LEU A 89 3.84 -15.42 -4.50
C LEU A 89 3.51 -15.94 -3.10
N GLU A 90 2.29 -16.43 -2.90
CA GLU A 90 1.84 -17.09 -1.67
C GLU A 90 2.70 -18.32 -1.33
N GLU A 91 3.06 -19.15 -2.33
CA GLU A 91 3.95 -20.28 -2.11
C GLU A 91 5.35 -19.85 -1.64
N ASP A 92 5.89 -18.76 -2.18
CA ASP A 92 7.16 -18.18 -1.74
C ASP A 92 7.04 -17.66 -0.28
N ALA A 93 5.95 -16.95 0.06
CA ALA A 93 5.69 -16.41 1.39
C ALA A 93 5.53 -17.53 2.43
N ILE A 94 4.72 -18.56 2.13
CA ILE A 94 4.55 -19.76 2.96
C ILE A 94 5.89 -20.45 3.26
N ALA A 95 6.75 -20.57 2.25
CA ALA A 95 8.06 -21.18 2.43
C ALA A 95 8.94 -20.33 3.37
N MET A 96 8.97 -19.02 3.16
CA MET A 96 9.70 -18.06 3.99
C MET A 96 9.23 -18.08 5.45
N TYR A 97 7.93 -17.97 5.70
CA TYR A 97 7.36 -18.03 7.05
C TYR A 97 7.69 -19.35 7.76
N LYS A 98 7.60 -20.49 7.06
CA LYS A 98 7.97 -21.80 7.61
C LYS A 98 9.45 -21.88 7.99
N GLU A 99 10.33 -21.19 7.26
CA GLU A 99 11.75 -21.09 7.62
C GLU A 99 11.97 -20.18 8.84
N HIS A 100 11.34 -19.01 8.87
CA HIS A 100 11.50 -18.04 9.95
C HIS A 100 10.91 -18.53 11.27
N ILE A 101 9.76 -19.22 11.26
CA ILE A 101 9.15 -19.87 12.44
C ILE A 101 10.09 -20.92 13.06
N LYS A 102 10.85 -21.65 12.23
CA LYS A 102 11.85 -22.62 12.72
C LYS A 102 13.08 -21.93 13.29
N ALA A 103 13.48 -20.79 12.74
CA ALA A 103 14.72 -20.08 13.11
C ALA A 103 14.57 -19.17 14.33
N ILE A 104 13.40 -18.56 14.52
CA ILE A 104 13.09 -17.71 15.68
C ILE A 104 12.81 -18.61 16.87
N ASP A 105 13.14 -18.19 18.10
CA ASP A 105 12.84 -18.94 19.33
C ASP A 105 11.72 -18.30 20.15
N ASP A 106 11.47 -17.00 19.96
CA ASP A 106 10.53 -16.22 20.75
C ASP A 106 9.07 -16.70 20.53
N PRO A 107 8.37 -17.15 21.58
CA PRO A 107 7.02 -17.73 21.44
C PRO A 107 5.92 -16.70 21.14
N LYS A 108 6.13 -15.40 21.40
CA LYS A 108 5.20 -14.33 20.98
C LYS A 108 5.31 -14.14 19.47
N ILE A 109 6.54 -14.00 18.97
CA ILE A 109 6.80 -13.79 17.54
C ILE A 109 6.38 -15.02 16.73
N LYS A 110 6.72 -16.24 17.18
CA LYS A 110 6.26 -17.47 16.50
C LYS A 110 4.76 -17.52 16.30
N ARG A 111 4.00 -17.17 17.34
CA ARG A 111 2.54 -17.18 17.27
C ARG A 111 1.99 -16.18 16.26
N LEU A 112 2.62 -15.02 16.13
CA LEU A 112 2.28 -14.05 15.10
C LEU A 112 2.56 -14.63 13.72
N LEU A 113 3.76 -15.16 13.49
CA LEU A 113 4.13 -15.74 12.19
C LEU A 113 3.29 -16.97 11.84
N GLU A 114 2.91 -17.80 12.81
CA GLU A 114 1.99 -18.93 12.62
C GLU A 114 0.57 -18.46 12.27
N ARG A 115 0.14 -17.30 12.80
CA ARG A 115 -1.14 -16.69 12.44
C ARG A 115 -1.11 -16.21 10.99
N ILE A 116 -0.06 -15.47 10.60
CA ILE A 116 0.12 -14.97 9.22
C ILE A 116 0.22 -16.15 8.27
N LEU A 117 1.09 -17.14 8.54
CA LEU A 117 1.21 -18.36 7.73
C LEU A 117 -0.13 -19.08 7.48
N SER A 118 -1.04 -19.06 8.45
CA SER A 118 -2.38 -19.63 8.27
C SER A 118 -3.24 -18.83 7.29
N ASP A 119 -3.09 -17.51 7.25
CA ASP A 119 -3.75 -16.64 6.28
C ASP A 119 -3.16 -16.86 4.88
N GLU A 120 -1.83 -16.86 4.72
CA GLU A 120 -1.15 -17.17 3.45
C GLU A 120 -1.60 -18.54 2.86
N GLU A 121 -1.72 -19.57 3.71
CA GLU A 121 -2.20 -20.88 3.26
C GLU A 121 -3.66 -20.86 2.77
N SER A 122 -4.48 -19.94 3.31
CA SER A 122 -5.85 -19.67 2.84
C SER A 122 -5.83 -18.88 1.53
N HIS A 123 -5.07 -17.78 1.48
CA HIS A 123 -4.94 -16.91 0.31
C HIS A 123 -4.46 -17.69 -0.92
N ARG A 124 -3.44 -18.56 -0.76
CA ARG A 124 -3.02 -19.49 -1.82
C ARG A 124 -4.19 -20.33 -2.36
N GLY A 125 -5.05 -20.81 -1.47
CA GLY A 125 -6.25 -21.57 -1.82
C GLY A 125 -7.27 -20.73 -2.59
N ASP A 126 -7.48 -19.49 -2.16
CA ASP A 126 -8.37 -18.53 -2.79
C ASP A 126 -7.86 -18.15 -4.20
N PHE A 127 -6.58 -17.81 -4.35
CA PHE A 127 -5.99 -17.54 -5.66
C PHE A 127 -6.04 -18.74 -6.60
N GLN A 128 -5.86 -19.97 -6.07
CA GLN A 128 -6.02 -21.17 -6.87
C GLN A 128 -7.46 -21.33 -7.40
N HIS A 129 -8.46 -20.94 -6.61
CA HIS A 129 -9.85 -20.86 -7.06
C HIS A 129 -10.05 -19.73 -8.09
N PHE A 130 -9.43 -18.58 -7.88
CA PHE A 130 -9.52 -17.43 -8.78
C PHE A 130 -8.92 -17.69 -10.16
N VAL A 131 -7.87 -18.50 -10.27
CA VAL A 131 -7.35 -18.98 -11.56
C VAL A 131 -8.47 -19.63 -12.38
N ASP A 132 -9.26 -20.51 -11.79
CA ASP A 132 -10.34 -21.22 -12.50
C ASP A 132 -11.53 -20.30 -12.79
N LYS A 133 -11.88 -19.43 -11.84
CA LYS A 133 -12.92 -18.40 -12.01
C LYS A 133 -12.60 -17.47 -13.19
N ALA A 134 -11.39 -16.91 -13.22
CA ALA A 134 -10.93 -16.01 -14.26
C ALA A 134 -10.92 -16.67 -15.65
N LYS A 135 -10.51 -17.95 -15.75
CA LYS A 135 -10.57 -18.71 -17.01
C LYS A 135 -12.01 -18.90 -17.50
N LYS A 136 -12.92 -19.26 -16.60
CA LYS A 136 -14.32 -19.53 -16.93
C LYS A 136 -15.04 -18.27 -17.40
N GLU A 137 -14.74 -17.13 -16.76
CA GLU A 137 -15.36 -15.84 -17.07
C GLU A 137 -14.69 -15.12 -18.24
N GLY A 138 -13.46 -15.52 -18.61
CA GLY A 138 -12.72 -14.92 -19.72
C GLY A 138 -12.29 -13.48 -19.43
N LEU A 139 -11.97 -13.19 -18.17
CA LEU A 139 -11.52 -11.87 -17.71
C LEU A 139 -10.21 -11.46 -18.39
N LYS A 140 -10.06 -10.17 -18.65
CA LYS A 140 -8.96 -9.62 -19.46
C LYS A 140 -8.25 -8.50 -18.72
N ASP A 141 -6.98 -8.33 -19.06
CA ASP A 141 -6.29 -7.07 -18.80
C ASP A 141 -7.01 -5.95 -19.56
N ILE A 142 -7.48 -4.95 -18.84
CA ILE A 142 -8.16 -3.78 -19.40
C ILE A 142 -7.25 -2.55 -19.47
N ARG A 143 -6.00 -2.67 -18.99
CA ARG A 143 -5.00 -1.60 -19.16
C ARG A 143 -4.71 -1.36 -20.63
N GLY A 144 -4.24 -0.16 -20.91
CA GLY A 144 -3.77 0.23 -22.23
C GLY A 144 -2.50 1.07 -22.18
N GLU A 145 -2.16 1.63 -23.33
CA GLU A 145 -0.93 2.42 -23.53
C GLU A 145 -1.19 3.94 -23.47
N ARG A 146 -2.36 4.38 -22.98
CA ARG A 146 -2.70 5.80 -22.91
C ARG A 146 -1.72 6.54 -22.00
N ASN A 147 -1.12 7.60 -22.54
CA ASN A 147 -0.13 8.43 -21.84
C ASN A 147 -0.26 9.92 -22.21
N ASP A 148 -1.49 10.40 -22.39
CA ASP A 148 -1.76 11.83 -22.57
C ASP A 148 -1.58 12.60 -21.25
N LYS A 149 -1.76 13.92 -21.29
CA LYS A 149 -1.60 14.78 -20.10
C LYS A 149 -2.49 14.36 -18.93
N VAL A 150 -3.69 13.87 -19.20
CA VAL A 150 -4.61 13.43 -18.15
C VAL A 150 -4.10 12.15 -17.50
N ALA A 151 -3.64 11.19 -18.31
CA ALA A 151 -3.01 9.99 -17.81
C ALA A 151 -1.75 10.29 -16.97
N GLN A 152 -0.95 11.29 -17.37
CA GLN A 152 0.24 11.72 -16.62
C GLN A 152 -0.12 12.36 -15.27
N VAL A 153 -1.21 13.13 -15.19
CA VAL A 153 -1.70 13.68 -13.91
C VAL A 153 -2.15 12.57 -12.97
N LEU A 154 -2.91 11.60 -13.49
CA LEU A 154 -3.38 10.46 -12.69
C LEU A 154 -2.20 9.59 -12.19
N ASP A 155 -1.25 9.27 -13.08
CA ASP A 155 -0.06 8.48 -12.73
C ASP A 155 0.83 9.22 -11.71
N TRP A 156 0.98 10.55 -11.86
CA TRP A 156 1.64 11.38 -10.85
C TRP A 156 0.92 11.32 -9.49
N GLY A 157 -0.42 11.40 -9.50
CA GLY A 157 -1.22 11.27 -8.28
C GLY A 157 -1.01 9.91 -7.62
N ILE A 158 -1.04 8.81 -8.37
CA ILE A 158 -0.79 7.45 -7.85
C ILE A 158 0.59 7.32 -7.21
N GLU A 159 1.65 7.82 -7.86
CA GLU A 159 3.01 7.84 -7.30
C GLU A 159 3.05 8.68 -6.01
N HIS A 160 2.31 9.78 -6.00
CA HIS A 160 2.21 10.65 -4.85
C HIS A 160 1.55 9.96 -3.67
N GLU A 161 0.31 9.48 -3.84
CA GLU A 161 -0.45 8.83 -2.77
C GLU A 161 0.35 7.68 -2.19
N TYR A 162 0.96 6.86 -3.05
CA TYR A 162 1.80 5.77 -2.56
C TYR A 162 3.01 6.25 -1.74
N THR A 163 3.61 7.38 -2.10
CA THR A 163 4.69 7.99 -1.32
C THR A 163 4.20 8.43 0.07
N VAL A 164 3.07 9.12 0.16
CA VAL A 164 2.53 9.62 1.44
C VAL A 164 1.98 8.50 2.32
N ILE A 165 1.37 7.46 1.75
CA ILE A 165 0.99 6.24 2.48
C ILE A 165 2.19 5.68 3.25
N LEU A 166 3.32 5.47 2.55
CA LEU A 166 4.52 4.91 3.16
C LEU A 166 5.14 5.87 4.19
N GLN A 167 5.09 7.17 3.93
CA GLN A 167 5.58 8.18 4.86
C GLN A 167 4.75 8.19 6.16
N TYR A 168 3.43 8.20 6.05
CA TYR A 168 2.53 8.24 7.19
C TYR A 168 2.57 6.97 8.01
N LEU A 169 2.63 5.79 7.36
CA LEU A 169 2.85 4.54 8.07
C LEU A 169 4.21 4.53 8.78
N PHE A 170 5.29 4.96 8.11
CA PHE A 170 6.59 5.03 8.77
C PHE A 170 6.58 5.97 9.98
N HIS A 171 6.01 7.16 9.82
CA HIS A 171 5.89 8.13 10.90
C HIS A 171 4.97 7.64 12.02
N SER A 172 3.90 6.90 11.72
CA SER A 172 3.00 6.33 12.73
C SER A 172 3.74 5.30 13.60
N TYR A 173 4.47 4.37 12.99
CA TYR A 173 5.26 3.36 13.70
C TYR A 173 6.37 3.97 14.56
N MET A 174 6.94 5.09 14.10
CA MET A 174 7.99 5.80 14.82
C MET A 174 7.44 6.84 15.82
N ALA A 175 6.13 7.08 15.85
CA ALA A 175 5.49 8.02 16.75
C ALA A 175 5.54 7.52 18.20
N LYS A 176 5.69 8.46 19.13
CA LYS A 176 5.71 8.16 20.58
C LYS A 176 4.39 8.42 21.28
N ASN A 177 3.49 9.13 20.61
CA ASN A 177 2.18 9.49 21.10
C ASN A 177 1.14 8.68 20.31
N GLU A 178 0.27 7.99 21.04
CA GLU A 178 -0.81 7.17 20.48
C GLU A 178 -1.76 7.96 19.58
N ASP A 179 -2.07 9.21 19.94
CA ASP A 179 -2.96 10.05 19.13
C ASP A 179 -2.30 10.41 17.78
N MET A 180 -1.01 10.78 17.81
CA MET A 180 -0.24 11.04 16.60
C MET A 180 -0.15 9.79 15.71
N LYS A 181 0.16 8.63 16.30
CA LYS A 181 0.18 7.35 15.59
C LYS A 181 -1.15 7.08 14.88
N LYS A 182 -2.25 7.18 15.62
CA LYS A 182 -3.60 6.93 15.08
C LYS A 182 -3.98 7.91 13.96
N GLN A 183 -3.72 9.20 14.14
CA GLN A 183 -4.04 10.19 13.09
C GLN A 183 -3.24 9.95 11.81
N MET A 184 -1.98 9.50 11.92
CA MET A 184 -1.16 9.13 10.76
C MET A 184 -1.67 7.86 10.07
N GLU A 185 -2.07 6.84 10.84
CA GLU A 185 -2.69 5.63 10.29
C GLU A 185 -4.02 5.94 9.58
N ASP A 186 -4.89 6.74 10.20
CA ASP A 186 -6.18 7.13 9.62
C ASP A 186 -5.97 7.89 8.29
N GLN A 187 -4.96 8.75 8.21
CA GLN A 187 -4.60 9.48 7.00
C GLN A 187 -3.98 8.55 5.95
N ALA A 188 -3.09 7.63 6.33
CA ALA A 188 -2.56 6.62 5.40
C ALA A 188 -3.68 5.77 4.76
N ILE A 189 -4.72 5.43 5.52
CA ILE A 189 -5.91 4.75 4.99
C ILE A 189 -6.67 5.63 4.00
N ASN A 190 -6.75 6.95 4.25
CA ASN A 190 -7.37 7.89 3.31
C ASN A 190 -6.59 7.93 1.98
N GLU A 191 -5.26 8.01 2.04
CA GLU A 191 -4.40 8.01 0.85
C GLU A 191 -4.47 6.70 0.06
N MET A 192 -4.64 5.56 0.74
CA MET A 192 -4.90 4.27 0.08
C MET A 192 -6.19 4.32 -0.76
N GLN A 193 -7.22 5.02 -0.27
CA GLN A 193 -8.45 5.22 -1.02
C GLN A 193 -8.25 6.17 -2.22
N HIS A 194 -7.46 7.24 -2.07
CA HIS A 194 -7.09 8.13 -3.18
C HIS A 194 -6.36 7.38 -4.29
N LEU A 195 -5.35 6.59 -3.91
CA LEU A 195 -4.59 5.75 -4.81
C LEU A 195 -5.50 4.84 -5.64
N GLY A 196 -6.45 4.17 -4.99
CA GLY A 196 -7.42 3.30 -5.66
C GLY A 196 -8.27 4.06 -6.68
N TRP A 197 -8.87 5.19 -6.29
CA TRP A 197 -9.69 6.01 -7.21
C TRP A 197 -8.91 6.49 -8.43
N LEU A 198 -7.65 6.91 -8.24
CA LEU A 198 -6.80 7.38 -9.33
C LEU A 198 -6.38 6.22 -10.25
N ALA A 199 -6.05 5.06 -9.68
CA ALA A 199 -5.69 3.87 -10.43
C ALA A 199 -6.86 3.37 -11.29
N GLU A 200 -8.06 3.27 -10.72
CA GLU A 200 -9.27 2.86 -11.43
C GLU A 200 -9.62 3.83 -12.56
N GLU A 201 -9.57 5.14 -12.31
CA GLU A 201 -9.86 6.15 -13.33
C GLU A 201 -8.80 6.14 -14.46
N LEU A 202 -7.54 5.89 -14.13
CA LEU A 202 -6.47 5.74 -15.12
C LEU A 202 -6.68 4.49 -15.99
N VAL A 203 -6.92 3.33 -15.37
CA VAL A 203 -7.13 2.07 -16.08
C VAL A 203 -8.42 2.12 -16.92
N GLY A 204 -9.53 2.61 -16.35
CA GLY A 204 -10.80 2.78 -17.07
C GLY A 204 -10.68 3.74 -18.26
N GLY A 205 -9.74 4.67 -18.18
CA GLY A 205 -9.35 5.55 -19.28
C GLY A 205 -8.41 4.92 -20.33
N GLY A 206 -8.00 3.65 -20.18
CA GLY A 206 -7.06 2.95 -21.06
C GLY A 206 -5.58 3.21 -20.75
N GLY A 207 -5.28 3.70 -19.55
CA GLY A 207 -3.91 3.84 -19.05
C GLY A 207 -3.41 2.59 -18.32
N SER A 208 -2.20 2.68 -17.79
CA SER A 208 -1.57 1.62 -17.00
C SER A 208 -0.90 2.26 -15.77
N PRO A 209 -1.39 1.98 -14.55
CA PRO A 209 -0.89 2.62 -13.34
C PRO A 209 0.51 2.13 -12.99
N ARG A 210 1.35 3.05 -12.53
CA ARG A 210 2.64 2.73 -11.92
C ARG A 210 2.58 3.08 -10.45
N ILE A 211 2.40 2.06 -9.61
CA ILE A 211 2.46 2.21 -8.15
C ILE A 211 3.94 2.16 -7.74
N GLU A 212 4.67 3.22 -8.06
CA GLU A 212 6.03 3.46 -7.61
C GLU A 212 6.04 4.66 -6.65
N HIS A 213 6.99 4.70 -5.72
CA HIS A 213 7.08 5.80 -4.76
C HIS A 213 8.38 6.57 -4.96
N THR A 214 8.39 7.83 -4.53
CA THR A 214 9.59 8.66 -4.49
C THR A 214 10.28 8.57 -3.13
N GLN A 215 11.15 9.53 -2.81
CA GLN A 215 11.83 9.54 -1.53
C GLN A 215 10.82 9.82 -0.40
N VAL A 216 10.75 8.91 0.55
CA VAL A 216 9.96 9.03 1.78
C VAL A 216 10.79 9.69 2.87
N ASP A 217 10.24 10.67 3.59
CA ASP A 217 10.86 11.21 4.80
C ASP A 217 10.85 10.14 5.90
N GLN A 218 12.00 9.94 6.54
CA GLN A 218 12.18 8.93 7.59
C GLN A 218 12.63 9.58 8.91
N SER A 219 12.25 10.83 9.12
CA SER A 219 12.47 11.53 10.38
C SER A 219 11.81 10.77 11.51
N THR A 220 12.44 10.79 12.70
CA THR A 220 11.92 10.11 13.89
C THR A 220 11.61 11.07 15.03
N LYS A 221 11.78 12.37 14.78
CA LYS A 221 11.44 13.44 15.70
C LYS A 221 10.03 13.93 15.37
N PRO A 222 9.08 13.93 16.33
CA PRO A 222 7.69 14.25 16.07
C PRO A 222 7.45 15.56 15.31
N ALA A 223 8.14 16.65 15.68
CA ALA A 223 7.99 17.93 15.00
C ALA A 223 8.57 17.93 13.57
N ASP A 224 9.58 17.11 13.29
CA ASP A 224 10.20 17.03 11.97
C ASP A 224 9.32 16.18 11.03
N MET A 225 8.76 15.06 11.54
CA MET A 225 7.76 14.22 10.85
C MET A 225 6.57 15.08 10.39
N LEU A 226 5.90 15.75 11.33
CA LEU A 226 4.70 16.54 11.04
C LEU A 226 4.98 17.71 10.08
N ARG A 227 6.16 18.34 10.15
CA ARG A 227 6.52 19.40 9.19
C ARG A 227 6.72 18.84 7.78
N ALA A 228 7.34 17.67 7.65
CA ALA A 228 7.48 16.99 6.36
C ALA A 228 6.11 16.62 5.79
N ASP A 229 5.22 16.04 6.62
CA ASP A 229 3.85 15.66 6.24
C ASP A 229 3.02 16.88 5.82
N ILE A 230 3.07 18.00 6.57
CA ILE A 230 2.38 19.24 6.19
C ILE A 230 2.93 19.84 4.88
N GLU A 231 4.24 19.76 4.67
CA GLU A 231 4.86 20.33 3.46
C GLU A 231 4.46 19.56 2.21
N ILE A 232 4.42 18.23 2.27
CA ILE A 232 4.06 17.39 1.14
C ILE A 232 2.58 17.60 0.76
N GLU A 233 1.67 17.57 1.74
CA GLU A 233 0.23 17.79 1.54
C GLU A 233 -0.10 19.12 0.85
N LYS A 234 0.54 20.21 1.30
CA LYS A 234 0.35 21.54 0.70
C LYS A 234 0.76 21.59 -0.76
N LYS A 235 1.82 20.87 -1.14
CA LYS A 235 2.27 20.80 -2.55
C LYS A 235 1.26 20.04 -3.39
N VAL A 236 0.72 18.95 -2.84
CA VAL A 236 -0.22 18.05 -3.52
C VAL A 236 -1.55 18.72 -3.76
N ALA A 237 -2.12 19.33 -2.71
CA ALA A 237 -3.35 20.10 -2.81
C ALA A 237 -3.23 21.20 -3.88
N ALA A 238 -2.07 21.88 -3.96
CA ALA A 238 -1.83 22.91 -4.96
C ALA A 238 -1.73 22.35 -6.40
N GLU A 239 -1.16 21.15 -6.57
CA GLU A 239 -1.05 20.51 -7.89
C GLU A 239 -2.40 19.95 -8.35
N TYR A 240 -3.18 19.32 -7.46
CA TYR A 240 -4.55 18.91 -7.79
C TYR A 240 -5.45 20.10 -8.14
N ASP A 241 -5.33 21.22 -7.42
CA ASP A 241 -6.05 22.45 -7.75
C ASP A 241 -5.66 23.01 -9.13
N ARG A 242 -4.39 22.86 -9.53
CA ARG A 242 -3.93 23.22 -10.88
C ARG A 242 -4.48 22.27 -11.92
N ALA A 243 -4.30 20.97 -11.73
CA ALA A 243 -4.76 19.94 -12.66
C ALA A 243 -6.27 20.03 -12.92
N ALA A 244 -7.07 20.25 -11.87
CA ALA A 244 -8.51 20.39 -11.96
C ALA A 244 -8.97 21.62 -12.79
N LYS A 245 -8.12 22.64 -12.97
CA LYS A 245 -8.42 23.81 -13.84
C LYS A 245 -8.15 23.50 -15.32
N GLU A 246 -7.27 22.55 -15.60
CA GLU A 246 -6.86 22.18 -16.96
C GLU A 246 -7.65 21.01 -17.53
N ILE A 247 -8.26 20.20 -16.66
CA ILE A 247 -9.07 19.03 -17.05
C ILE A 247 -10.48 19.46 -17.50
N ALA A 248 -10.86 19.02 -18.69
CA ALA A 248 -12.18 19.26 -19.27
C ALA A 248 -13.24 18.25 -18.81
N ASP A 249 -12.83 17.06 -18.39
CA ASP A 249 -13.76 16.04 -17.89
C ASP A 249 -14.29 16.42 -16.51
N GLU A 250 -15.60 16.67 -16.42
CA GLU A 250 -16.24 17.15 -15.19
C GLU A 250 -16.31 16.09 -14.08
N LYS A 251 -16.26 14.79 -14.41
CA LYS A 251 -16.23 13.71 -13.41
C LYS A 251 -14.85 13.64 -12.78
N LEU A 252 -13.80 13.59 -13.60
CA LEU A 252 -12.41 13.58 -13.14
C LEU A 252 -12.08 14.87 -12.37
N LYS A 253 -12.53 16.02 -12.84
CA LYS A 253 -12.36 17.28 -12.13
C LYS A 253 -12.95 17.22 -10.71
N LYS A 254 -14.16 16.66 -10.54
CA LYS A 254 -14.74 16.47 -9.21
C LYS A 254 -13.94 15.52 -8.34
N LEU A 255 -13.38 14.45 -8.92
CA LEU A 255 -12.51 13.53 -8.20
C LEU A 255 -11.26 14.24 -7.68
N LEU A 256 -10.53 14.95 -8.53
CA LEU A 256 -9.30 15.66 -8.11
C LEU A 256 -9.60 16.76 -7.08
N LEU A 257 -10.70 17.50 -7.24
CA LEU A 257 -11.09 18.51 -6.26
C LEU A 257 -11.47 17.88 -4.91
N ARG A 258 -12.03 16.67 -4.91
CA ARG A 258 -12.36 15.93 -3.68
C ARG A 258 -11.10 15.47 -2.95
N ILE A 259 -10.16 14.85 -3.67
CA ILE A 259 -8.85 14.44 -3.12
C ILE A 259 -8.14 15.67 -2.54
N ARG A 260 -8.06 16.76 -3.31
CA ARG A 260 -7.51 18.05 -2.87
C ARG A 260 -8.15 18.60 -1.59
N ASP A 261 -9.46 18.40 -1.38
CA ASP A 261 -10.14 18.83 -0.15
C ASP A 261 -9.76 17.93 1.04
N HIS A 262 -9.47 16.64 0.81
CA HIS A 262 -8.94 15.74 1.83
C HIS A 262 -7.50 16.12 2.23
N GLU A 263 -6.62 16.47 1.29
CA GLU A 263 -5.24 16.92 1.60
C GLU A 263 -5.20 18.17 2.48
N ILE A 264 -6.16 19.07 2.28
CA ILE A 264 -6.33 20.25 3.13
C ILE A 264 -6.73 19.81 4.55
N TYR A 265 -7.61 18.83 4.68
CA TYR A 265 -7.99 18.27 5.97
C TYR A 265 -6.80 17.57 6.65
N HIS A 266 -6.02 16.77 5.94
CA HIS A 266 -4.81 16.13 6.46
C HIS A 266 -3.81 17.18 6.97
N THR A 267 -3.60 18.24 6.18
CA THR A 267 -2.77 19.40 6.56
C THR A 267 -3.22 20.02 7.87
N ASP A 268 -4.53 20.22 8.07
CA ASP A 268 -5.09 20.81 9.28
C ASP A 268 -4.89 19.90 10.49
N VAL A 269 -5.14 18.58 10.34
CA VAL A 269 -4.91 17.56 11.39
C VAL A 269 -3.44 17.56 11.82
N PHE A 270 -2.50 17.45 10.88
CA PHE A 270 -1.07 17.45 11.19
C PHE A 270 -0.61 18.78 11.78
N SER A 271 -1.20 19.91 11.36
CA SER A 271 -0.90 21.23 11.91
C SER A 271 -1.35 21.36 13.37
N ASP A 272 -2.47 20.77 13.75
CA ASP A 272 -2.92 20.75 15.14
C ASP A 272 -2.02 19.87 16.01
N LEU A 273 -1.64 18.68 15.54
CA LEU A 273 -0.65 17.83 16.22
C LEU A 273 0.70 18.54 16.38
N LEU A 274 1.17 19.28 15.37
CA LEU A 274 2.44 19.99 15.43
C LEU A 274 2.43 21.04 16.54
N LYS A 275 1.33 21.80 16.67
CA LYS A 275 1.17 22.78 17.76
C LYS A 275 1.18 22.11 19.14
N GLU A 276 0.77 20.85 19.27
CA GLU A 276 0.82 20.12 20.54
C GLU A 276 2.21 19.63 20.87
N VAL A 277 2.93 19.10 19.88
CA VAL A 277 4.31 18.60 20.02
C VAL A 277 5.31 19.73 20.32
N GLU A 278 5.05 20.95 19.85
CA GLU A 278 5.93 22.10 20.06
C GLU A 278 5.70 22.86 21.39
N LYS A 279 4.67 22.49 22.17
CA LYS A 279 4.41 23.08 23.50
C LYS A 279 5.34 22.52 24.57
#